data_AF-A0A496RSR9-F1
#
_entry.id   AF-A0A496RSR9-F1
#
_cell.length_a   1.000
_cell.length_b   1.000
_cell.length_c   1.000
_cell.angle_alpha   90.00
_cell.angle_beta   90.00
_cell.angle_gamma   90.00
#
_symmetry.space_group_name_H-M   'P 1'
#
loop_
_entity.id
_entity.type
_entity.pdbx_description
1 polymer ?
#
loop_
_entity_poly.entity_id
_entity_poly.type
_entity_poly.pdbx_seq_one_letter_code
_entity_poly.pdbx_strand_id
1 'polypeptide(L)'
;MQFFDEKFKTNKLRYILQSMLATLCVFIVLIILSAKENAAIIGAIGASSFIAFTIPKAQVSRSKFLIGGYVVGIISGWVCYNLSLLQIFVNQPLISAHLPIIFSAIAIGLAIFLMVITNNEHPPAAGIALGLVLNGCTFKSVVVILFGIVVLCVLKKMLEPVLENLL
;
A
#
# COMPACT_ATOMS: atom_id res chain seq x y z
N MET A 1 -22.63 1.68 -21.96
CA MET A 1 -21.55 1.12 -21.13
C MET A 1 -20.68 0.25 -22.02
N GLN A 2 -19.47 0.68 -22.38
CA GLN A 2 -18.52 -0.16 -23.08
C GLN A 2 -17.87 -1.09 -22.05
N PHE A 3 -18.05 -2.40 -22.19
CA PHE A 3 -17.48 -3.41 -21.27
C PHE A 3 -15.97 -3.66 -21.51
N PHE A 4 -15.43 -3.21 -22.64
CA PHE A 4 -14.04 -3.41 -23.02
C PHE A 4 -13.45 -2.09 -23.54
N ASP A 5 -12.23 -1.78 -23.08
CA ASP A 5 -11.48 -0.63 -23.54
C ASP A 5 -11.16 -0.75 -25.04
N GLU A 6 -11.40 0.31 -25.81
CA GLU A 6 -11.10 0.35 -27.24
C GLU A 6 -9.59 0.23 -27.50
N LYS A 7 -8.74 0.68 -26.56
CA LYS A 7 -7.27 0.53 -26.64
C LYS A 7 -6.83 -0.92 -26.60
N PHE A 8 -7.61 -1.80 -25.94
CA PHE A 8 -7.32 -3.24 -25.91
C PHE A 8 -7.43 -3.87 -27.30
N LYS A 9 -8.35 -3.40 -28.15
CA LYS A 9 -8.55 -3.99 -29.49
C LYS A 9 -7.36 -3.78 -30.42
N THR A 10 -6.64 -2.67 -30.26
CA THR A 10 -5.53 -2.28 -31.14
C THR A 10 -4.18 -2.85 -30.68
N ASN A 11 -3.96 -3.01 -29.36
CA ASN A 11 -2.66 -3.37 -28.78
C ASN A 11 -2.70 -4.56 -27.79
N LYS A 12 -3.48 -5.61 -28.08
CA LYS A 12 -3.66 -6.80 -27.21
C LYS A 12 -2.35 -7.39 -26.66
N LEU A 13 -1.34 -7.51 -27.51
CA LEU A 13 -0.06 -8.15 -27.15
C LEU A 13 0.69 -7.36 -26.07
N ARG A 14 0.64 -6.02 -26.13
CA ARG A 14 1.27 -5.14 -25.13
C ARG A 14 0.53 -5.20 -23.79
N TYR A 15 -0.80 -5.22 -23.81
CA TYR A 15 -1.61 -5.41 -22.59
C TYR A 15 -1.29 -6.74 -21.90
N ILE A 16 -1.22 -7.84 -22.66
CA ILE A 16 -0.92 -9.17 -22.11
C ILE A 16 0.52 -9.22 -21.55
N LEU A 17 1.50 -8.73 -22.31
CA LEU A 17 2.90 -8.69 -21.86
C LEU A 17 3.07 -7.84 -20.61
N GLN A 18 2.50 -6.63 -20.57
CA GLN A 18 2.59 -5.73 -19.41
C GLN A 18 1.91 -6.31 -18.17
N SER A 19 0.75 -6.97 -18.34
CA SER A 19 0.06 -7.67 -17.24
C SER A 19 0.86 -8.87 -16.72
N MET A 20 1.46 -9.67 -17.61
CA MET A 20 2.34 -10.78 -17.21
C MET A 20 3.58 -10.28 -16.47
N LEU A 21 4.19 -9.20 -16.95
CA LEU A 21 5.39 -8.61 -16.36
C LEU A 21 5.07 -7.98 -14.99
N ALA A 22 3.91 -7.32 -14.85
CA ALA A 22 3.39 -6.85 -13.58
C ALA A 22 3.12 -8.00 -12.61
N THR A 23 2.52 -9.10 -13.08
CA THR A 23 2.26 -10.30 -12.27
C THR A 23 3.57 -10.91 -11.75
N LEU A 24 4.59 -11.02 -12.61
CA LEU A 24 5.91 -11.52 -12.23
C LEU A 24 6.57 -10.61 -11.20
N CYS A 25 6.49 -9.28 -11.38
CA CYS A 25 7.00 -8.32 -10.39
C CYS A 25 6.28 -8.42 -9.05
N VAL A 26 4.94 -8.48 -9.05
CA VAL A 26 4.13 -8.70 -7.84
C VAL A 26 4.56 -10.00 -7.18
N PHE A 27 4.71 -11.08 -7.94
CA PHE A 27 5.12 -12.38 -7.42
C PHE A 27 6.49 -12.33 -6.73
N ILE A 28 7.47 -11.66 -7.33
CA ILE A 28 8.80 -11.45 -6.70
C ILE A 28 8.66 -10.65 -5.41
N VAL A 29 7.94 -9.53 -5.44
CA VAL A 29 7.72 -8.68 -4.25
C VAL A 29 7.00 -9.47 -3.16
N LEU A 30 6.01 -10.28 -3.52
CA LEU A 30 5.31 -11.16 -2.60
C LEU A 30 6.25 -12.18 -2.00
N ILE A 31 7.08 -12.89 -2.77
CA ILE A 31 8.03 -13.86 -2.20
C ILE A 31 8.94 -13.21 -1.15
N ILE A 32 9.42 -12.00 -1.44
CA ILE A 32 10.28 -11.24 -0.52
C ILE A 32 9.52 -10.88 0.77
N LEU A 33 8.24 -10.52 0.66
CA LEU A 33 7.41 -10.07 1.79
C LEU A 33 6.72 -11.21 2.57
N SER A 34 6.47 -12.35 1.90
CA SER A 34 5.63 -13.46 2.38
C SER A 34 6.22 -14.19 3.58
N ALA A 35 7.49 -13.95 3.92
CA ALA A 35 8.12 -14.66 5.00
C ALA A 35 7.50 -14.35 6.37
N LYS A 36 6.95 -13.14 6.61
CA LYS A 36 6.50 -12.70 7.96
C LYS A 36 5.40 -11.63 8.04
N GLU A 37 4.88 -11.10 6.92
CA GLU A 37 3.97 -9.94 6.96
C GLU A 37 2.48 -10.29 6.80
N ASN A 38 1.62 -9.37 7.25
CA ASN A 38 0.19 -9.57 7.33
C ASN A 38 -0.53 -9.36 5.98
N ALA A 39 -1.69 -10.00 5.82
CA ALA A 39 -2.51 -9.93 4.61
C ALA A 39 -2.88 -8.48 4.21
N ALA A 40 -3.10 -7.59 5.18
CA ALA A 40 -3.38 -6.17 4.90
C ALA A 40 -2.19 -5.43 4.26
N ILE A 41 -0.98 -5.69 4.77
CA ILE A 41 0.26 -5.09 4.26
C ILE A 41 0.57 -5.64 2.86
N ILE A 42 0.45 -6.96 2.71
CA ILE A 42 0.61 -7.66 1.44
C ILE A 42 -0.39 -7.11 0.40
N GLY A 43 -1.66 -6.96 0.77
CA GLY A 43 -2.70 -6.40 -0.09
C GLY A 43 -2.42 -4.96 -0.50
N ALA A 44 -1.95 -4.12 0.41
CA ALA A 44 -1.58 -2.74 0.11
C ALA A 44 -0.39 -2.64 -0.87
N ILE A 45 0.62 -3.49 -0.72
CA ILE A 45 1.75 -3.55 -1.65
C ILE A 45 1.30 -4.10 -3.00
N GLY A 46 0.43 -5.11 -3.03
CA GLY A 46 -0.20 -5.60 -4.26
C GLY A 46 -0.97 -4.49 -5.00
N ALA A 47 -1.79 -3.71 -4.30
CA ALA A 47 -2.51 -2.57 -4.87
C ALA A 47 -1.56 -1.46 -5.35
N SER A 48 -0.47 -1.20 -4.62
CA SER A 48 0.56 -0.25 -5.04
C SER A 48 1.27 -0.69 -6.31
N SER A 49 1.54 -1.99 -6.43
CA SER A 49 2.12 -2.58 -7.62
C SER A 49 1.19 -2.47 -8.81
N PHE A 50 -0.11 -2.74 -8.62
CA PHE A 50 -1.12 -2.51 -9.65
C PHE A 50 -1.08 -1.06 -10.15
N ILE A 51 -1.11 -0.06 -9.26
CA ILE A 51 -1.05 1.37 -9.66
C ILE A 51 0.28 1.68 -10.35
N ALA A 52 1.41 1.17 -9.84
CA ALA A 52 2.73 1.42 -10.40
C ALA A 52 2.87 0.91 -11.84
N PHE A 53 2.28 -0.24 -12.16
CA PHE A 53 2.41 -0.88 -13.47
C PHE A 53 1.28 -0.60 -14.46
N THR A 54 0.07 -0.26 -14.00
CA THR A 54 -1.06 0.02 -14.91
C THR A 54 -1.15 1.48 -15.32
N ILE A 55 -0.78 2.39 -14.43
CA ILE A 55 -0.80 3.85 -14.64
C ILE A 55 0.55 4.48 -14.26
N PRO A 56 1.66 4.05 -14.89
CA PRO A 56 3.02 4.44 -14.53
C PRO A 56 3.31 5.94 -14.68
N LYS A 57 2.58 6.65 -15.56
CA LYS A 57 2.79 8.09 -15.81
C LYS A 57 1.87 9.00 -14.97
N ALA A 58 0.93 8.43 -14.21
CA ALA A 58 0.05 9.20 -13.35
C ALA A 58 0.83 9.84 -12.18
N GLN A 59 0.33 10.97 -11.67
CA GLN A 59 0.96 11.65 -10.53
C GLN A 59 1.03 10.74 -9.30
N VAL A 60 -0.04 9.96 -9.05
CA VAL A 60 -0.15 8.99 -7.94
C VAL A 60 0.88 7.86 -7.99
N SER A 61 1.43 7.55 -9.17
CA SER A 61 2.44 6.48 -9.32
C SER A 61 3.87 7.00 -9.29
N ARG A 62 4.09 8.32 -9.22
CA ARG A 62 5.46 8.87 -9.07
C ARG A 62 6.03 8.43 -7.71
N SER A 63 7.31 8.06 -7.69
CA SER A 63 7.99 7.51 -6.50
C SER A 63 7.88 8.41 -5.26
N LYS A 64 7.81 9.74 -5.45
CA LYS A 64 7.62 10.70 -4.36
C LYS A 64 6.30 10.50 -3.62
N PHE A 65 5.19 10.28 -4.35
CA PHE A 65 3.86 10.11 -3.75
C PHE A 65 3.69 8.72 -3.15
N LEU A 66 4.26 7.69 -3.79
CA LEU A 66 4.37 6.34 -3.23
C LEU A 66 5.07 6.34 -1.87
N ILE A 67 6.30 6.87 -1.81
CA ILE A 67 7.09 6.89 -0.57
C ILE A 67 6.42 7.80 0.47
N GLY A 68 5.98 9.00 0.07
CA GLY A 68 5.34 9.96 0.95
C GLY A 68 4.06 9.42 1.59
N GLY A 69 3.19 8.80 0.81
CA GLY A 69 1.95 8.22 1.32
C GLY A 69 2.22 7.09 2.32
N TYR A 70 3.16 6.19 2.02
CA TYR A 70 3.53 5.14 2.97
C TYR A 70 4.16 5.68 4.25
N VAL A 71 5.01 6.70 4.18
CA VAL A 71 5.55 7.36 5.39
C VAL A 71 4.42 7.90 6.24
N VAL A 72 3.46 8.60 5.64
CA VAL A 72 2.27 9.11 6.33
C VAL A 72 1.43 7.98 6.96
N GLY A 73 1.17 6.90 6.21
CA GLY A 73 0.41 5.74 6.70
C GLY A 73 1.11 4.97 7.82
N ILE A 74 2.44 4.85 7.77
CA ILE A 74 3.23 4.26 8.85
C ILE A 74 3.17 5.13 10.09
N ILE A 75 3.33 6.46 9.95
CA ILE A 75 3.26 7.40 11.07
C ILE A 75 1.88 7.33 11.74
N SER A 76 0.79 7.39 10.97
CA SER A 76 -0.56 7.32 11.53
C SER A 76 -0.83 5.98 12.20
N GLY A 77 -0.46 4.87 11.57
CA GLY A 77 -0.59 3.53 12.13
C GLY A 77 0.23 3.34 13.40
N TRP A 78 1.47 3.83 13.44
CA TRP A 78 2.35 3.76 14.61
C TRP A 78 1.81 4.58 15.78
N VAL A 79 1.37 5.82 15.54
CA VAL A 79 0.77 6.68 16.58
C VAL A 79 -0.47 6.01 17.17
N CYS A 80 -1.40 5.53 16.33
CA CYS A 80 -2.62 4.87 16.79
C CYS A 80 -2.36 3.53 17.48
N TYR A 81 -1.36 2.77 17.03
CA TYR A 81 -0.96 1.52 17.70
C TYR A 81 -0.42 1.78 19.11
N ASN A 82 0.50 2.75 19.29
CA ASN A 82 1.00 3.10 20.62
C ASN A 82 -0.13 3.62 21.52
N LEU A 83 -1.09 4.36 20.97
CA LEU A 83 -2.26 4.84 21.70
C LEU A 83 -3.16 3.68 22.18
N SER A 84 -3.30 2.64 21.35
CA SER A 84 -4.05 1.42 21.72
C SER A 84 -3.39 0.61 22.85
N LEU A 85 -2.06 0.74 23.02
CA LEU A 85 -1.29 0.06 24.05
C LEU A 85 -1.26 0.79 25.40
N LEU A 86 -1.77 2.03 25.48
CA LEU A 86 -1.82 2.77 26.74
C LEU A 86 -2.68 2.02 27.77
N GLN A 87 -2.10 1.79 28.95
CA GLN A 87 -2.68 0.98 30.04
C GLN A 87 -4.06 1.48 30.53
N ILE A 88 -4.41 2.73 30.24
CA ILE A 88 -5.72 3.34 30.53
C ILE A 88 -6.86 2.57 29.83
N PHE A 89 -6.63 2.07 28.60
CA PHE A 89 -7.64 1.35 27.81
C PHE A 89 -7.64 -0.17 28.07
N VAL A 90 -6.49 -0.72 28.49
CA VAL A 90 -6.29 -2.18 28.67
C VAL A 90 -7.02 -2.72 29.91
N ASN A 91 -7.26 -1.88 30.93
CA ASN A 91 -7.87 -2.30 32.20
C ASN A 91 -9.41 -2.45 32.15
N GLN A 92 -10.06 -2.24 31.00
CA GLN A 92 -11.51 -2.36 30.82
C GLN A 92 -11.85 -3.62 29.99
N PRO A 93 -12.17 -4.77 30.62
CA PRO A 93 -12.30 -6.06 29.95
C PRO A 93 -13.46 -6.15 28.94
N LEU A 94 -14.51 -5.32 29.09
CA LEU A 94 -15.66 -5.30 28.17
C LEU A 94 -15.38 -4.61 26.84
N ILE A 95 -14.35 -3.75 26.76
CA ILE A 95 -14.06 -2.92 25.57
C ILE A 95 -12.89 -3.50 24.77
N SER A 96 -12.05 -4.33 25.40
CA SER A 96 -10.80 -4.87 24.86
C SER A 96 -10.92 -5.56 23.50
N ALA A 97 -12.02 -6.28 23.24
CA ALA A 97 -12.22 -7.00 21.98
C ALA A 97 -12.43 -6.08 20.75
N HIS A 98 -12.94 -4.86 20.93
CA HIS A 98 -13.27 -3.95 19.84
C HIS A 98 -12.32 -2.74 19.72
N LEU A 99 -11.46 -2.51 20.72
CA LEU A 99 -10.42 -1.47 20.67
C LEU A 99 -9.57 -1.48 19.38
N PRO A 100 -9.02 -2.61 18.90
CA PRO A 100 -8.14 -2.59 17.72
C PRO A 100 -8.87 -2.13 16.46
N ILE A 101 -10.17 -2.39 16.34
CA ILE A 101 -10.99 -1.98 15.19
C ILE A 101 -11.21 -0.47 15.21
N ILE A 102 -11.54 0.09 16.38
CA ILE A 102 -11.74 1.54 16.56
C ILE A 102 -10.45 2.29 16.24
N PHE A 103 -9.33 1.86 16.81
CA PHE A 103 -8.03 2.48 16.53
C PHE A 103 -7.59 2.31 15.07
N SER A 104 -7.95 1.20 14.41
CA SER A 104 -7.68 1.03 12.98
C SER A 104 -8.49 2.01 12.14
N ALA A 105 -9.78 2.22 12.46
CA ALA A 105 -10.61 3.22 11.77
C ALA A 105 -10.05 4.63 11.95
N ILE A 106 -9.63 4.99 13.16
CA ILE A 106 -8.97 6.27 13.44
C ILE A 106 -7.66 6.38 12.64
N ALA A 107 -6.82 5.35 12.64
CA ALA A 107 -5.54 5.35 11.92
C ALA A 107 -5.72 5.56 10.41
N ILE A 108 -6.73 4.92 9.82
CA ILE A 108 -7.10 5.08 8.40
C ILE A 108 -7.58 6.51 8.14
N GLY A 109 -8.50 7.03 8.95
CA GLY A 109 -9.01 8.40 8.80
C GLY A 109 -7.89 9.44 8.92
N LEU A 110 -6.98 9.25 9.88
CA LEU A 110 -5.82 10.11 10.10
C LEU A 110 -4.83 10.00 8.93
N ALA A 111 -4.61 8.79 8.39
CA ALA A 111 -3.80 8.58 7.19
C ALA A 111 -4.36 9.35 5.99
N ILE A 112 -5.67 9.23 5.73
CA ILE A 112 -6.35 9.92 4.64
C ILE A 112 -6.22 11.44 4.81
N PHE A 113 -6.53 11.96 6.00
CA PHE A 113 -6.43 13.38 6.29
C PHE A 113 -5.02 13.94 6.08
N LEU A 114 -4.00 13.25 6.57
CA LEU A 114 -2.61 13.67 6.39
C LEU A 114 -2.14 13.55 4.93
N MET A 115 -2.58 12.55 4.18
CA MET A 115 -2.26 12.45 2.75
C MET A 115 -2.85 13.60 1.97
N VAL A 116 -4.09 14.01 2.28
CA VAL A 116 -4.76 15.16 1.65
C VAL A 116 -4.01 16.46 1.98
N ILE A 117 -3.63 16.69 3.24
CA ILE A 117 -2.91 17.90 3.64
C ILE A 117 -1.50 17.96 3.02
N THR A 118 -0.80 16.83 2.99
CA THR A 118 0.59 16.78 2.52
C THR A 118 0.71 16.60 1.01
N ASN A 119 -0.40 16.54 0.28
CA ASN A 119 -0.47 16.21 -1.14
C ASN A 119 0.27 14.90 -1.49
N ASN A 120 0.29 13.92 -0.59
CA ASN A 120 0.90 12.61 -0.83
C ASN A 120 -0.17 11.52 -0.95
N GLU A 121 -1.07 11.70 -1.89
CA GLU A 121 -2.18 10.78 -2.12
C GLU A 121 -1.66 9.43 -2.65
N HIS A 122 -1.65 8.44 -1.76
CA HIS A 122 -1.39 7.05 -2.13
C HIS A 122 -2.35 6.13 -1.39
N PRO A 123 -3.54 5.84 -1.96
CA PRO A 123 -4.61 5.10 -1.28
C PRO A 123 -4.17 3.79 -0.62
N PRO A 124 -3.27 2.96 -1.20
CA PRO A 124 -2.81 1.74 -0.55
C PRO A 124 -2.14 1.94 0.81
N ALA A 125 -1.55 3.11 1.09
CA ALA A 125 -0.91 3.36 2.37
C ALA A 125 -1.91 3.42 3.54
N ALA A 126 -3.20 3.70 3.29
CA ALA A 126 -4.24 3.58 4.30
C ALA A 126 -4.44 2.12 4.76
N GLY A 127 -4.29 1.16 3.84
CA GLY A 127 -4.34 -0.27 4.16
C GLY A 127 -3.19 -0.72 5.09
N ILE A 128 -2.05 -0.02 5.03
CA ILE A 128 -0.91 -0.28 5.92
C ILE A 128 -1.12 0.30 7.30
N ALA A 129 -1.71 1.50 7.40
CA ALA A 129 -2.12 2.05 8.69
C ALA A 129 -3.03 1.06 9.44
N LEU A 130 -4.02 0.48 8.74
CA LEU A 130 -4.85 -0.62 9.26
C LEU A 130 -4.01 -1.84 9.66
N GLY A 131 -3.16 -2.32 8.75
CA GLY A 131 -2.37 -3.54 8.96
C GLY A 131 -1.45 -3.46 10.18
N LEU A 132 -0.86 -2.29 10.42
CA LEU A 132 0.03 -2.02 11.55
C LEU A 132 -0.72 -1.96 12.88
N VAL A 133 -1.94 -1.40 12.92
CA VAL A 133 -2.73 -1.36 14.16
C VAL A 133 -3.26 -2.74 14.53
N LEU A 134 -3.79 -3.51 13.57
CA LEU A 134 -4.40 -4.81 13.86
C LEU A 134 -3.41 -5.89 14.28
N ASN A 135 -2.23 -5.92 13.67
CA ASN A 135 -1.28 -7.04 13.85
C ASN A 135 -0.02 -6.65 14.62
N GLY A 136 0.06 -5.39 15.04
CA GLY A 136 1.19 -4.85 15.78
C GLY A 136 2.18 -4.10 14.91
N CYS A 137 2.59 -2.93 15.40
CA CYS A 137 3.65 -2.15 14.78
C CYS A 137 5.00 -2.55 15.38
N THR A 138 5.67 -3.53 14.76
CA THR A 138 7.05 -3.88 15.12
C THR A 138 8.03 -3.14 14.21
N PHE A 139 9.23 -2.85 14.74
CA PHE A 139 10.31 -2.25 13.94
C PHE A 139 10.63 -3.09 12.69
N LYS A 140 10.55 -4.42 12.80
CA LYS A 140 10.77 -5.35 11.68
C LYS A 140 9.74 -5.12 10.57
N SER A 141 8.45 -5.03 10.91
CA SER A 141 7.39 -4.79 9.93
C SER A 141 7.56 -3.46 9.19
N VAL A 142 7.92 -2.39 9.91
CA VAL A 142 8.18 -1.08 9.28
C VAL A 142 9.34 -1.15 8.28
N VAL A 143 10.44 -1.80 8.66
CA VAL A 143 11.60 -1.99 7.77
C VAL A 143 11.23 -2.79 6.53
N VAL A 144 10.45 -3.86 6.69
CA VAL A 144 10.00 -4.72 5.58
C VAL A 144 9.07 -3.96 4.63
N ILE A 145 8.13 -3.17 5.16
CA ILE A 145 7.24 -2.31 4.36
C ILE A 145 8.08 -1.32 3.54
N LEU A 146 9.01 -0.61 4.18
CA LEU A 146 9.88 0.36 3.50
C LEU A 146 10.72 -0.29 2.41
N PHE A 147 11.32 -1.44 2.72
CA PHE A 147 12.07 -2.23 1.75
C PHE A 147 11.21 -2.64 0.55
N GLY A 148 9.99 -3.13 0.79
CA GLY A 148 9.04 -3.51 -0.25
C GLY A 148 8.70 -2.37 -1.21
N ILE A 149 8.45 -1.16 -0.69
CA ILE A 149 8.17 0.02 -1.53
C ILE A 149 9.39 0.42 -2.35
N VAL A 150 10.58 0.37 -1.75
CA VAL A 150 11.83 0.72 -2.44
C VAL A 150 12.07 -0.25 -3.60
N VAL A 151 11.95 -1.55 -3.35
CA VAL A 151 12.02 -2.57 -4.40
C VAL A 151 10.97 -2.31 -5.49
N LEU A 152 9.74 -2.00 -5.10
CA LEU A 152 8.68 -1.69 -6.06
C LEU A 152 8.99 -0.44 -6.89
N CYS A 153 9.53 0.61 -6.28
CA CYS A 153 9.93 1.84 -6.98
C CYS A 153 11.09 1.58 -7.94
N VAL A 154 12.05 0.74 -7.56
CA VAL A 154 13.17 0.33 -8.43
C VAL A 154 12.66 -0.46 -9.62
N LEU A 155 11.82 -1.48 -9.39
CA LEU A 155 11.21 -2.28 -10.45
C LEU A 155 10.37 -1.39 -11.39
N LYS A 156 9.56 -0.49 -10.83
CA LYS A 156 8.80 0.48 -11.62
C LYS A 156 9.72 1.30 -12.51
N LYS A 157 10.79 1.89 -11.96
CA LYS A 157 11.72 2.74 -12.71
C LYS A 157 12.47 1.97 -13.80
N MET A 158 12.82 0.71 -13.55
CA MET A 158 13.45 -0.16 -14.55
C MET A 158 12.50 -0.51 -15.70
N LEU A 159 11.21 -0.64 -15.41
CA LEU A 159 10.19 -1.03 -16.39
C LEU A 159 9.51 0.18 -17.04
N GLU A 160 9.63 1.37 -16.46
CA GLU A 160 9.11 2.64 -17.00
C GLU A 160 9.36 2.87 -18.50
N PRO A 161 10.54 2.56 -19.09
CA PRO A 161 10.75 2.68 -20.54
C PRO A 161 9.90 1.73 -21.40
N VAL A 162 9.41 0.63 -20.82
CA VAL A 162 8.62 -0.41 -21.49
C VAL A 162 7.11 -0.23 -21.22
N LEU A 163 6.74 0.44 -20.13
CA LEU A 163 5.35 0.55 -19.69
C LEU A 163 4.59 1.68 -20.40
N GLU A 164 3.42 1.36 -20.96
CA GLU A 164 2.46 2.33 -21.48
C GLU A 164 1.31 2.53 -20.46
N ASN A 165 0.63 3.68 -20.52
CA ASN A 165 -0.57 3.89 -19.70
C ASN A 165 -1.69 3.01 -20.25
N LEU A 166 -2.13 2.04 -19.46
CA LEU A 166 -3.18 1.10 -19.82
C LEU A 166 -4.59 1.62 -19.49
N LEU A 167 -4.68 2.65 -18.64
CA LEU A 167 -5.88 3.43 -18.31
C LEU A 167 -5.71 4.84 -18.88
#